data_AF-A0A538BM69-F1
#
_entry.id   AF-A0A538BM69-F1
#
_cell.length_a   1.000
_cell.length_b   1.000
_cell.length_c   1.000
_cell.angle_alpha   90.00
_cell.angle_beta   90.00
_cell.angle_gamma   90.00
#
_symmetry.space_group_name_H-M   'P 1'
#
loop_
_entity.id
_entity.type
_entity.pdbx_description
1 polymer ?
#
loop_
_entity_poly.entity_id
_entity_poly.type
_entity_poly.pdbx_seq_one_letter_code
_entity_poly.pdbx_strand_id
1 'polypeptide(L)'
;MSNFRKALIAGIAAAALGASIFAGLAPIASRASSHREAPLTAADPQIDNTDLYAFRSPDKPNSISFVSSWIPFEEPAGGPNFYLFAEHTNYDINIDNDGDARADIVYRWTFKTHYRSGSTFLYATGAVTSLNDPNLNIYQTYDPTR
;
A
#
# COMPACT_ATOMS: atom_id res chain seq x y z
N MET A 1 11.19 18.30 -54.17
CA MET A 1 11.23 18.93 -52.82
C MET A 1 12.67 19.22 -52.45
N SER A 2 13.01 20.42 -51.99
CA SER A 2 14.38 20.78 -51.60
C SER A 2 14.83 20.00 -50.35
N ASN A 3 16.13 19.76 -50.20
CA ASN A 3 16.71 19.06 -49.05
C ASN A 3 16.34 19.73 -47.72
N PHE A 4 16.17 21.06 -47.72
CA PHE A 4 15.68 21.83 -46.57
C PHE A 4 14.27 21.41 -46.12
N ARG A 5 13.34 21.17 -47.06
CA ARG A 5 11.97 20.73 -46.72
C ARG A 5 11.95 19.31 -46.14
N LYS A 6 12.83 18.41 -46.62
CA LYS A 6 12.96 17.05 -46.07
C LYS A 6 13.53 17.06 -44.65
N ALA A 7 14.56 17.88 -44.41
CA ALA A 7 15.16 18.04 -43.08
C ALA A 7 14.16 18.66 -42.08
N LEU A 8 13.37 19.65 -42.52
CA LEU A 8 12.33 20.26 -41.68
C LEU A 8 11.23 19.26 -41.29
N ILE A 9 10.74 18.45 -42.24
CA ILE A 9 9.72 17.42 -41.97
C ILE A 9 10.26 16.35 -41.01
N ALA A 10 11.50 15.89 -41.21
CA ALA A 10 12.13 14.92 -40.32
C ALA A 10 12.33 15.47 -38.90
N GLY A 11 12.72 16.75 -38.77
CA GLY A 11 12.85 17.43 -37.49
C GLY A 11 11.53 17.55 -36.74
N ILE A 12 10.44 17.91 -37.43
CA ILE A 12 9.09 17.97 -36.84
C ILE A 12 8.63 16.59 -36.39
N ALA A 13 8.84 15.55 -37.22
CA ALA A 13 8.46 14.18 -36.87
C ALA A 13 9.23 13.67 -35.63
N ALA A 14 10.53 13.94 -35.56
CA ALA A 14 11.37 13.57 -34.42
C ALA A 14 10.96 14.32 -33.14
N ALA A 15 10.66 15.62 -33.24
CA ALA A 15 10.19 16.42 -32.10
C ALA A 15 8.81 15.95 -31.61
N ALA A 16 7.89 15.63 -32.52
CA ALA A 16 6.57 15.10 -32.17
C ALA A 16 6.68 13.72 -31.49
N LEU A 17 7.54 12.84 -32.00
CA LEU A 17 7.78 11.52 -31.40
C LEU A 17 8.41 11.67 -30.01
N GLY A 18 9.43 12.53 -29.87
CA GLY A 18 10.07 12.83 -28.60
C GLY A 18 9.09 13.39 -27.55
N ALA A 19 8.24 14.33 -27.94
CA ALA A 19 7.22 14.91 -27.06
C ALA A 19 6.17 13.88 -26.63
N SER A 20 5.74 13.00 -27.55
CA SER A 20 4.76 11.95 -27.23
C SER A 20 5.30 10.89 -26.27
N ILE A 21 6.57 10.49 -26.42
CA ILE A 21 7.25 9.59 -25.48
C ILE A 21 7.36 10.25 -24.10
N PHE A 22 7.74 11.53 -24.04
CA PHE A 22 7.87 12.24 -22.77
C PHE A 22 6.52 12.43 -22.06
N ALA A 23 5.45 12.69 -22.81
CA ALA A 23 4.10 12.81 -22.26
C ALA A 23 3.55 11.46 -21.77
N GLY A 24 3.88 10.36 -22.46
CA GLY A 24 3.45 9.00 -22.07
C GLY A 24 4.14 8.46 -20.81
N LEU A 25 5.27 9.04 -20.41
CA LEU A 25 6.01 8.70 -19.20
C LEU A 25 5.71 9.62 -18.01
N ALA A 26 4.90 10.66 -18.21
CA ALA A 26 4.50 11.55 -17.14
C ALA A 26 3.54 10.81 -16.18
N PRO A 27 3.63 11.03 -14.85
CA PRO A 27 2.67 10.49 -13.91
C PRO A 27 1.26 10.96 -14.28
N ILE A 28 0.40 10.01 -14.63
CA ILE A 28 -1.01 10.28 -14.86
C ILE A 28 -1.69 10.37 -13.49
N ALA A 29 -2.59 11.33 -13.29
CA ALA A 29 -3.39 11.38 -12.07
C ALA A 29 -4.18 10.07 -11.93
N SER A 30 -3.84 9.28 -10.91
CA SER A 30 -4.61 8.08 -10.59
C SER A 30 -5.96 8.49 -10.01
N ARG A 31 -7.03 7.84 -10.45
CA ARG A 31 -8.30 7.90 -9.72
C ARG A 31 -8.14 6.92 -8.57
N ALA A 32 -8.15 7.41 -7.34
CA ALA A 32 -8.17 6.55 -6.17
C ALA A 32 -9.38 5.61 -6.26
N SER A 33 -9.17 4.32 -5.97
CA SER A 33 -10.28 3.38 -5.83
C SER A 33 -11.13 3.82 -4.63
N SER A 34 -12.43 3.61 -4.70
CA SER A 34 -13.23 3.64 -3.49
C SER A 34 -12.83 2.47 -2.58
N HIS A 35 -12.75 2.76 -1.29
CA HIS A 35 -12.43 1.75 -0.26
C HIS A 35 -13.73 1.14 0.25
N ARG A 36 -13.71 -0.17 0.54
CA ARG A 36 -14.86 -0.94 1.04
C ARG A 36 -16.07 -1.06 0.09
N GLU A 37 -15.86 -0.92 -1.21
CA GLU A 37 -16.95 -1.02 -2.21
C GLU A 37 -16.97 -2.34 -2.98
N ALA A 38 -15.89 -3.13 -2.95
CA ALA A 38 -15.90 -4.47 -3.54
C ALA A 38 -16.76 -5.40 -2.69
N PRO A 39 -17.64 -6.25 -3.27
CA PRO A 39 -18.57 -7.09 -2.50
C PRO A 39 -17.91 -7.95 -1.41
N LEU A 40 -16.68 -8.44 -1.65
CA LEU A 40 -15.93 -9.23 -0.67
C LEU A 40 -15.33 -8.36 0.45
N THR A 41 -14.71 -7.22 0.14
CA THR A 41 -14.14 -6.33 1.17
C THR A 41 -15.21 -5.55 1.94
N ALA A 42 -16.42 -5.42 1.38
CA ALA A 42 -17.58 -4.92 2.11
C ALA A 42 -18.06 -5.91 3.19
N ALA A 43 -17.99 -7.22 2.90
CA ALA A 43 -18.36 -8.29 3.83
C ALA A 43 -17.23 -8.65 4.82
N ASP A 44 -15.98 -8.48 4.40
CA ASP A 44 -14.77 -8.65 5.21
C ASP A 44 -13.89 -7.38 5.13
N PRO A 45 -14.16 -6.38 5.97
CA PRO A 45 -13.46 -5.09 5.89
C PRO A 45 -12.00 -5.15 6.34
N GLN A 46 -11.58 -6.21 7.04
CA GLN A 46 -10.19 -6.33 7.54
C GLN A 46 -9.20 -6.68 6.43
N ILE A 47 -9.68 -7.16 5.28
CA ILE A 47 -8.87 -7.44 4.08
C ILE A 47 -8.85 -6.28 3.07
N ASP A 48 -9.45 -5.13 3.40
CA ASP A 48 -9.53 -3.98 2.50
C ASP A 48 -8.18 -3.28 2.40
N ASN A 49 -7.42 -3.56 1.33
CA ASN A 49 -6.22 -2.81 0.97
C ASN A 49 -6.64 -1.47 0.38
N THR A 50 -6.20 -0.38 1.01
CA THR A 50 -6.61 0.96 0.56
C THR A 50 -5.68 1.43 -0.54
N ASP A 51 -4.37 1.45 -0.27
CA ASP A 51 -3.37 2.03 -1.15
C ASP A 51 -2.03 1.31 -1.02
N LEU A 52 -1.30 1.25 -2.13
CA LEU A 52 0.10 0.88 -2.20
C LEU A 52 0.91 2.04 -2.78
N TYR A 53 1.94 2.45 -2.06
CA TYR A 53 2.92 3.43 -2.51
C TYR A 53 4.26 2.73 -2.71
N ALA A 54 4.86 2.95 -3.89
CA ALA A 54 6.19 2.46 -4.21
C ALA A 54 7.04 3.64 -4.71
N PHE A 55 8.15 3.91 -4.04
CA PHE A 55 9.03 5.03 -4.39
C PHE A 55 10.48 4.70 -4.09
N ARG A 56 11.40 5.34 -4.82
CA ARG A 56 12.83 5.25 -4.55
C ARG A 56 13.12 5.77 -3.14
N SER A 57 13.76 4.96 -2.30
CA SER A 57 14.08 5.35 -0.93
C SER A 57 15.00 6.59 -0.92
N PRO A 58 14.68 7.64 -0.14
CA PRO A 58 15.48 8.86 -0.09
C PRO A 58 16.84 8.65 0.62
N ASP A 59 16.90 7.72 1.58
CA ASP A 59 18.10 7.37 2.36
C ASP A 59 18.90 6.22 1.74
N LYS A 60 18.27 5.38 0.92
CA LYS A 60 18.89 4.27 0.18
C LYS A 60 18.46 4.30 -1.29
N PRO A 61 19.05 5.19 -2.11
CA PRO A 61 18.60 5.41 -3.48
C PRO A 61 18.71 4.17 -4.40
N ASN A 62 19.42 3.12 -4.05
CA ASN A 62 19.45 1.89 -4.85
C ASN A 62 18.36 0.88 -4.44
N SER A 63 17.36 1.33 -3.68
CA SER A 63 16.23 0.51 -3.22
C SER A 63 14.89 1.20 -3.45
N ILE A 64 13.84 0.39 -3.48
CA ILE A 64 12.45 0.84 -3.51
C ILE A 64 11.86 0.62 -2.13
N SER A 65 11.25 1.67 -1.59
CA SER A 65 10.39 1.61 -0.40
C SER A 65 8.97 1.30 -0.83
N PHE A 66 8.36 0.33 -0.15
CA PHE A 66 6.94 0.02 -0.27
C PHE A 66 6.23 0.41 1.01
N VAL A 67 5.08 1.07 0.89
CA VAL A 67 4.15 1.34 1.98
C VAL A 67 2.78 0.89 1.51
N SER A 68 2.14 0.02 2.28
CA SER A 68 0.81 -0.45 1.97
C SER A 68 -0.10 -0.23 3.18
N SER A 69 -1.30 0.24 2.89
CA SER A 69 -2.30 0.61 3.88
C SER A 69 -3.48 -0.34 3.80
N TRP A 70 -4.04 -0.71 4.95
CA TRP A 70 -5.23 -1.53 5.09
C TRP A 70 -6.15 -0.91 6.13
N ILE A 71 -7.45 -1.21 6.03
CA ILE A 71 -8.48 -0.76 6.98
C ILE A 71 -8.57 0.78 7.00
N PRO A 72 -9.46 1.38 6.19
CA PRO A 72 -9.58 2.83 6.14
C PRO A 72 -10.30 3.40 7.37
N PHE A 73 -10.14 4.71 7.61
CA PHE A 73 -10.98 5.52 8.51
C PHE A 73 -11.05 5.10 10.00
N GLU A 74 -9.89 4.87 10.64
CA GLU A 74 -9.82 4.79 12.11
C GLU A 74 -9.79 6.18 12.76
N GLU A 75 -10.97 6.71 13.11
CA GLU A 75 -11.04 7.96 13.86
C GLU A 75 -10.85 7.74 15.39
N PRO A 76 -10.24 8.69 16.12
CA PRO A 76 -10.02 8.56 17.56
C PRO A 76 -11.31 8.37 18.38
N ALA A 77 -12.45 8.89 17.89
CA ALA A 77 -13.74 8.77 18.56
C ALA A 77 -14.37 7.37 18.43
N GLY A 78 -13.85 6.51 17.54
CA GLY A 78 -14.31 5.14 17.32
C GLY A 78 -13.94 4.15 18.43
N GLY A 79 -13.26 4.62 19.49
CA GLY A 79 -12.94 3.80 20.66
C GLY A 79 -14.17 3.28 21.43
N PRO A 80 -13.97 2.45 22.47
CA PRO A 80 -12.69 2.13 23.11
C PRO A 80 -11.92 0.99 22.44
N ASN A 81 -12.41 0.45 21.30
CA ASN A 81 -11.75 -0.61 20.53
C ASN A 81 -11.49 -0.13 19.10
N PHE A 82 -10.27 -0.34 18.62
CA PHE A 82 -9.86 -0.05 17.24
C PHE A 82 -9.82 -1.33 16.41
N TYR A 83 -9.83 -1.18 15.08
CA TYR A 83 -9.83 -2.34 14.21
C TYR A 83 -8.47 -3.05 14.28
N LEU A 84 -8.53 -4.38 14.24
CA LEU A 84 -7.34 -5.22 14.23
C LEU A 84 -7.09 -5.71 12.81
N PHE A 85 -5.86 -6.05 12.48
CA PHE A 85 -5.60 -6.92 11.34
C PHE A 85 -6.28 -8.28 11.57
N ALA A 86 -6.82 -8.88 10.52
CA ALA A 86 -7.43 -10.20 10.59
C ALA A 86 -6.37 -11.27 10.89
N GLU A 87 -6.70 -12.18 11.80
CA GLU A 87 -5.94 -13.41 11.97
C GLU A 87 -6.26 -14.38 10.82
N HIS A 88 -5.36 -15.34 10.57
CA HIS A 88 -5.50 -16.33 9.48
C HIS A 88 -5.61 -15.72 8.07
N THR A 89 -5.16 -14.48 7.91
CA THR A 89 -5.16 -13.74 6.66
C THR A 89 -3.73 -13.43 6.24
N ASN A 90 -3.45 -13.57 4.94
CA ASN A 90 -2.18 -13.17 4.35
C ASN A 90 -2.31 -11.75 3.80
N TYR A 91 -1.52 -10.84 4.36
CA TYR A 91 -1.38 -9.48 3.83
C TYR A 91 -0.15 -9.47 2.93
N ASP A 92 -0.36 -9.47 1.61
CA ASP A 92 0.70 -9.69 0.63
C ASP A 92 1.00 -8.43 -0.19
N ILE A 93 2.28 -8.17 -0.45
CA ILE A 93 2.76 -7.31 -1.53
C ILE A 93 3.42 -8.22 -2.57
N ASN A 94 2.77 -8.31 -3.73
CA ASN A 94 3.24 -9.08 -4.87
C ASN A 94 4.06 -8.19 -5.80
N ILE A 95 5.29 -8.60 -6.13
CA ILE A 95 6.18 -7.88 -7.03
C ILE A 95 6.46 -8.77 -8.23
N ASP A 96 6.04 -8.28 -9.40
CA ASP A 96 6.45 -8.74 -10.72
C ASP A 96 7.56 -7.79 -11.21
N ASN A 97 8.75 -8.31 -11.47
CA ASN A 97 9.90 -7.54 -11.92
C ASN A 97 10.41 -7.92 -13.33
N ASP A 98 9.74 -8.85 -14.01
CA ASP A 98 10.06 -9.27 -15.38
C ASP A 98 8.92 -9.03 -16.40
N GLY A 99 7.72 -8.69 -15.91
CA GLY A 99 6.56 -8.29 -16.68
C GLY A 99 5.68 -9.45 -17.17
N ASP A 100 5.79 -10.64 -16.60
CA ASP A 100 4.99 -11.81 -16.98
C ASP A 100 3.61 -11.91 -16.29
N ALA A 101 3.27 -10.93 -15.45
CA ALA A 101 2.07 -10.86 -14.61
C ALA A 101 2.00 -11.95 -13.53
N ARG A 102 3.14 -12.49 -13.10
CA ARG A 102 3.28 -13.39 -11.95
C ARG A 102 4.22 -12.75 -10.93
N ALA A 103 3.97 -13.04 -9.67
CA ALA A 103 4.82 -12.51 -8.61
C ALA A 103 6.15 -13.27 -8.56
N ASP A 104 7.26 -12.57 -8.72
CA ASP A 104 8.63 -13.06 -8.48
C ASP A 104 8.99 -13.01 -7.00
N ILE A 105 8.47 -12.01 -6.28
CA ILE A 105 8.70 -11.78 -4.87
C ILE A 105 7.37 -11.50 -4.19
N VAL A 106 7.11 -12.19 -3.07
CA VAL A 106 5.94 -11.95 -2.23
C VAL A 106 6.42 -11.57 -0.84
N TYR A 107 6.18 -10.34 -0.42
CA TYR A 107 6.30 -9.98 0.98
C TYR A 107 4.98 -10.24 1.68
N ARG A 108 4.98 -11.08 2.71
CA ARG A 108 3.78 -11.49 3.43
C ARG A 108 3.86 -11.17 4.90
N TRP A 109 2.78 -10.60 5.42
CA TRP A 109 2.54 -10.42 6.85
C TRP A 109 1.35 -11.26 7.30
N THR A 110 1.53 -11.96 8.42
CA THR A 110 0.44 -12.60 9.17
C THR A 110 0.44 -12.08 10.58
N PHE A 111 -0.73 -11.73 11.10
CA PHE A 111 -0.88 -11.13 12.42
C PHE A 111 -1.39 -12.15 13.43
N LYS A 112 -0.97 -11.94 14.67
CA LYS A 112 -1.46 -12.66 15.85
C LYS A 112 -1.89 -11.68 16.91
N THR A 113 -3.10 -11.87 17.42
CA THR A 113 -3.69 -11.06 18.48
C THR A 113 -3.35 -11.64 19.85
N HIS A 114 -2.97 -10.76 20.77
CA HIS A 114 -2.66 -11.11 22.15
C HIS A 114 -3.54 -10.31 23.08
N TYR A 115 -3.94 -10.97 24.17
CA TYR A 115 -4.71 -10.38 25.25
C TYR A 115 -3.90 -10.48 26.53
N ARG A 116 -3.63 -9.36 27.19
CA ARG A 116 -2.99 -9.36 28.52
C ARG A 116 -3.97 -9.81 29.60
N SER A 117 -5.25 -9.47 29.45
CA SER A 117 -6.33 -9.89 30.32
C SER A 117 -7.54 -10.39 29.52
N GLY A 118 -8.01 -11.59 29.86
CA GLY A 118 -9.29 -12.12 29.36
C GLY A 118 -10.52 -11.63 30.12
N SER A 119 -10.35 -10.79 31.15
CA SER A 119 -11.46 -10.29 31.97
C SER A 119 -12.19 -9.09 31.37
N THR A 120 -11.71 -8.55 30.26
CA THR A 120 -12.30 -7.38 29.59
C THR A 120 -12.11 -7.47 28.08
N PHE A 121 -13.07 -6.91 27.34
CA PHE A 121 -13.04 -6.79 25.88
C PHE A 121 -12.44 -5.44 25.43
N LEU A 122 -12.03 -4.59 26.36
CA LEU A 122 -11.48 -3.26 26.04
C LEU A 122 -10.05 -3.38 25.50
N TYR A 123 -9.73 -2.62 24.45
CA TYR A 123 -8.39 -2.51 23.86
C TYR A 123 -7.37 -1.99 24.88
N ALA A 124 -7.78 -1.00 25.67
CA ALA A 124 -7.01 -0.49 26.79
C ALA A 124 -7.87 -0.23 28.03
N THR A 125 -7.30 -0.41 29.21
CA THR A 125 -7.97 -0.18 30.51
C THR A 125 -7.63 1.18 31.12
N GLY A 126 -6.90 2.02 30.40
CA GLY A 126 -6.41 3.33 30.81
C GLY A 126 -5.58 3.97 29.70
N ALA A 127 -4.92 5.09 30.00
CA ALA A 127 -3.99 5.72 29.06
C ALA A 127 -2.82 4.79 28.73
N VAL A 128 -2.50 4.65 27.44
CA VAL A 128 -1.36 3.85 26.95
C VAL A 128 -0.22 4.79 26.57
N THR A 129 0.93 4.61 27.21
CA THR A 129 2.11 5.47 27.03
C THR A 129 3.29 4.75 26.33
N SER A 130 3.23 3.43 26.22
CA SER A 130 4.24 2.61 25.55
C SER A 130 3.66 1.27 25.10
N LEU A 131 4.39 0.53 24.26
CA LEU A 131 3.98 -0.80 23.80
C LEU A 131 3.90 -1.86 24.91
N ASN A 132 4.62 -1.64 26.02
CA ASN A 132 4.65 -2.53 27.18
C ASN A 132 3.79 -2.04 28.34
N ASP A 133 3.00 -0.98 28.12
CA ASP A 133 2.13 -0.41 29.15
C ASP A 133 1.12 -1.47 29.63
N PRO A 134 0.98 -1.72 30.94
CA PRO A 134 -0.01 -2.67 31.46
C PRO A 134 -1.45 -2.28 31.11
N ASN A 135 -1.72 -1.01 30.78
CA ASN A 135 -3.02 -0.56 30.32
C ASN A 135 -3.35 -1.01 28.89
N LEU A 136 -2.36 -1.40 28.07
CA LEU A 136 -2.58 -1.92 26.72
C LEU A 136 -2.98 -3.40 26.79
N ASN A 137 -4.28 -3.68 26.75
CA ASN A 137 -4.81 -5.02 26.91
C ASN A 137 -4.70 -5.85 25.63
N ILE A 138 -5.08 -5.27 24.48
CA ILE A 138 -5.08 -5.94 23.18
C ILE A 138 -3.94 -5.37 22.34
N TYR A 139 -3.08 -6.24 21.81
CA TYR A 139 -2.02 -5.86 20.87
C TYR A 139 -1.78 -6.96 19.85
N GLN A 140 -1.21 -6.59 18.69
CA GLN A 140 -0.88 -7.56 17.64
C GLN A 140 0.63 -7.61 17.41
N THR A 141 1.11 -8.81 17.13
CA THR A 141 2.44 -9.06 16.58
C THR A 141 2.30 -9.60 15.16
N TYR A 142 3.34 -9.44 14.35
CA TYR A 142 3.37 -10.00 13.01
C TYR A 142 4.68 -10.73 12.76
N ASP A 143 4.63 -11.72 11.88
CA ASP A 143 5.79 -12.42 11.35
C ASP A 143 5.90 -12.11 9.85
N PRO A 144 7.00 -11.49 9.38
CA PRO A 144 7.22 -11.30 7.95
C PRO A 144 7.78 -12.58 7.33
N THR A 145 7.21 -12.99 6.20
CA THR A 145 7.77 -14.04 5.34
C THR A 145 8.03 -13.48 3.94
N ARG A 146 9.07 -14.00 3.29
CA ARG A 146 9.46 -13.65 1.92
C ARG A 146 9.34 -14.90 1.04
#